data_AF-A0A952FHY8-F1
#
_entry.id   AF-A0A952FHY8-F1
#
_cell.length_a   1.000
_cell.length_b   1.000
_cell.length_c   1.000
_cell.angle_alpha   90.00
_cell.angle_beta   90.00
_cell.angle_gamma   90.00
#
_symmetry.space_group_name_H-M   'P 1'
#
loop_
_entity.id
_entity.type
_entity.pdbx_description
1 polymer ?
#
loop_
_entity_poly.entity_id
_entity_poly.type
_entity_poly.pdbx_seq_one_letter_code
_entity_poly.pdbx_strand_id
1 'polypeptide(L)'
;MRRWGLPVFGIVVLGLLASHAHKVDWAGAWQALWRYSPVLLLAVLGLATASHCLYGCFDLIGRHHTKHKLPRLQAWAIAVTSYAFNLNLGSLVGGVALRARLYTRAGLDEATIAQIVGISLATNWLGYGLVAGSLFAAGLIAPPSQAHIGADALRVLGVDMVLLALGYVVACAFARGRTWRVRGKTLHFPSPQLAVVQLLLSATNWALMGAAMYLLLGQAVPYGITLGVLMAASIIGVIMPIPG
;
A
#
# COMPACT_ATOMS: atom_id res chain seq x y z
N MET A 1 18.92 -27.19 -1.03
CA MET A 1 19.55 -25.96 -1.56
C MET A 1 18.86 -24.63 -1.17
N ARG A 2 17.74 -24.63 -0.41
CA ARG A 2 16.89 -23.44 -0.17
C ARG A 2 17.22 -22.60 1.09
N ARG A 3 18.22 -22.97 1.89
CA ARG A 3 18.53 -22.34 3.21
C ARG A 3 19.51 -21.15 3.15
N TRP A 4 20.28 -21.01 2.08
CA TRP A 4 21.31 -19.97 1.94
C TRP A 4 20.85 -18.73 1.15
N GLY A 5 19.70 -18.79 0.49
CA GLY A 5 19.20 -17.68 -0.32
C GLY A 5 18.90 -16.42 0.49
N LEU A 6 18.30 -16.57 1.69
CA LEU A 6 18.00 -15.45 2.59
C LEU A 6 19.26 -14.75 3.13
N PRO A 7 20.25 -15.47 3.71
CA PRO A 7 21.46 -14.81 4.20
C PRO A 7 22.31 -14.23 3.08
N VAL A 8 22.40 -14.89 1.91
CA VAL A 8 23.12 -14.33 0.76
C VAL A 8 22.45 -13.05 0.24
N PHE A 9 21.11 -13.03 0.15
CA PHE A 9 20.37 -11.82 -0.21
C PHE A 9 20.58 -10.69 0.81
N GLY A 10 20.52 -10.99 2.10
CA GLY A 10 20.81 -10.02 3.16
C GLY A 10 22.21 -9.45 3.08
N ILE A 11 23.23 -10.29 2.82
CA ILE A 11 24.62 -9.85 2.63
C ILE A 11 24.76 -8.97 1.37
N VAL A 12 24.08 -9.31 0.28
CA VAL A 12 24.09 -8.50 -0.95
C VAL A 12 23.42 -7.14 -0.72
N VAL A 13 22.28 -7.09 -0.04
CA VAL A 13 21.59 -5.83 0.30
C VAL A 13 22.44 -4.99 1.25
N LEU A 14 23.01 -5.58 2.31
CA LEU A 14 23.91 -4.90 3.23
C LEU A 14 25.17 -4.41 2.52
N GLY A 15 25.72 -5.20 1.60
CA GLY A 15 26.86 -4.80 0.76
C GLY A 15 26.52 -3.65 -0.19
N LEU A 16 25.31 -3.63 -0.76
CA LEU A 16 24.82 -2.53 -1.58
C LEU A 16 24.59 -1.26 -0.76
N LEU A 17 23.97 -1.37 0.41
CA LEU A 17 23.79 -0.26 1.35
C LEU A 17 25.14 0.27 1.83
N ALA A 18 26.09 -0.59 2.19
CA ALA A 18 27.44 -0.20 2.58
C ALA A 18 28.23 0.45 1.42
N SER A 19 28.10 -0.06 0.20
CA SER A 19 28.72 0.53 -0.99
C SER A 19 28.16 1.92 -1.33
N HIS A 20 26.91 2.20 -0.91
CA HIS A 20 26.29 3.51 -1.04
C HIS A 20 26.41 4.37 0.22
N ALA A 21 26.74 3.78 1.38
CA ALA A 21 26.92 4.48 2.65
C ALA A 21 28.03 5.52 2.59
N HIS A 22 29.09 5.27 1.81
CA HIS A 22 30.16 6.26 1.60
C HIS A 22 29.74 7.46 0.73
N LYS A 23 28.61 7.37 0.01
CA LYS A 23 28.04 8.49 -0.76
C LYS A 23 27.10 9.36 0.07
N VAL A 24 26.75 8.92 1.29
CA VAL A 24 25.88 9.66 2.20
C VAL A 24 26.76 10.58 3.04
N ASP A 25 26.49 11.88 3.00
CA ASP A 25 27.06 12.84 3.94
C ASP A 25 26.41 12.62 5.32
N TRP A 26 27.02 11.76 6.14
CA TRP A 26 26.51 11.42 7.47
C TRP A 26 26.44 12.62 8.42
N ALA A 27 27.37 13.56 8.28
CA ALA A 27 27.35 14.80 9.06
C ALA A 27 26.18 15.69 8.64
N GLY A 28 25.97 15.83 7.33
CA GLY A 28 24.80 16.51 6.75
C GLY A 28 23.48 15.85 7.14
N ALA A 29 23.40 14.51 7.12
CA ALA A 29 22.22 13.74 7.52
C ALA A 29 21.89 13.96 9.01
N TRP A 30 22.90 13.95 9.88
CA TRP A 30 22.73 14.22 11.31
C TRP A 30 22.27 15.66 11.56
N GLN A 31 22.87 16.64 10.88
CA GLN A 31 22.44 18.04 10.97
C GLN A 31 21.02 18.24 10.44
N ALA A 32 20.64 17.56 9.36
CA ALA A 32 19.28 17.62 8.83
C ALA A 32 18.25 17.09 9.84
N LEU A 33 18.56 15.98 10.52
CA LEU A 33 17.70 15.42 11.58
C LEU A 33 17.46 16.42 12.71
N TRP A 34 18.51 17.11 13.18
CA TRP A 34 18.41 18.12 14.23
C TRP A 34 17.74 19.43 13.79
N ARG A 35 17.68 19.70 12.48
CA ARG A 35 17.06 20.90 11.91
C ARG A 35 15.56 20.78 11.70
N TYR A 36 14.97 19.59 11.82
CA TYR A 36 13.53 19.46 11.70
C TYR A 36 12.80 20.16 12.84
N SER A 37 11.86 21.04 12.46
CA SER A 37 10.98 21.69 13.43
C SER A 37 10.10 20.65 14.13
N PRO A 38 9.90 20.74 15.47
CA PRO A 38 8.97 19.89 16.19
C PRO A 38 7.55 19.91 15.61
N VAL A 39 7.11 21.05 15.06
CA VAL A 39 5.81 21.19 14.41
C VAL A 39 5.71 20.33 13.16
N LEU A 40 6.78 20.27 12.36
CA LEU A 40 6.84 19.40 11.18
C LEU A 40 6.76 17.93 11.61
N LEU A 41 7.52 17.53 12.63
CA LEU A 41 7.52 16.16 13.14
C LEU A 41 6.14 15.76 13.67
N LEU A 42 5.46 16.65 14.40
CA LEU A 42 4.09 16.44 14.85
C LEU A 42 3.10 16.33 13.68
N ALA A 43 3.23 17.15 12.65
CA ALA A 43 2.39 17.07 11.45
C ALA A 43 2.59 15.73 10.72
N VAL A 44 3.85 15.30 10.54
CA VAL A 44 4.20 14.02 9.92
C VAL A 44 3.69 12.84 10.77
N LEU A 45 3.83 12.91 12.10
CA LEU A 45 3.26 11.92 13.02
C LEU A 45 1.73 11.84 12.89
N GLY A 46 1.07 12.99 12.78
CA GLY A 46 -0.38 13.08 12.54
C GLY A 46 -0.78 12.41 11.22
N LEU A 47 -0.09 12.71 10.13
CA LEU A 47 -0.32 12.08 8.82
C LEU A 47 -0.07 10.57 8.84
N ALA A 48 1.01 10.13 9.47
CA ALA A 48 1.35 8.71 9.60
C ALA A 48 0.29 7.97 10.42
N THR A 49 -0.16 8.56 11.53
CA THR A 49 -1.23 8.00 12.38
C THR A 49 -2.55 7.95 11.61
N ALA A 50 -2.90 9.02 10.90
CA ALA A 50 -4.10 9.06 10.06
C ALA A 50 -4.07 7.98 8.97
N SER A 51 -2.93 7.77 8.30
CA SER A 51 -2.75 6.70 7.32
C SER A 51 -2.96 5.32 7.95
N HIS A 52 -2.37 5.06 9.13
CA HIS A 52 -2.58 3.79 9.84
C HIS A 52 -4.05 3.56 10.20
N CYS A 53 -4.70 4.57 10.79
CA CYS A 53 -6.11 4.52 11.14
C CYS A 53 -7.01 4.27 9.92
N LEU A 54 -6.70 4.91 8.80
CA LEU A 54 -7.42 4.79 7.54
C LEU A 54 -7.25 3.41 6.90
N TYR A 55 -6.03 2.87 6.90
CA TYR A 55 -5.77 1.50 6.47
C TYR A 55 -6.53 0.48 7.32
N GLY A 56 -6.68 0.76 8.62
CA GLY A 56 -7.51 -0.03 9.53
C GLY A 56 -8.96 -0.21 9.06
N CYS A 57 -9.51 0.77 8.34
CA CYS A 57 -10.85 0.70 7.79
C CYS A 57 -11.01 -0.34 6.67
N PHE A 58 -9.92 -0.83 6.06
CA PHE A 58 -10.01 -1.81 4.98
C PHE A 58 -10.57 -3.14 5.49
N ASP A 59 -10.21 -3.56 6.70
CA ASP A 59 -10.78 -4.77 7.28
C ASP A 59 -12.21 -4.59 7.77
N LEU A 60 -12.68 -3.35 7.94
CA LEU A 60 -14.11 -3.11 8.19
C LEU A 60 -14.94 -3.42 6.94
N ILE A 61 -14.35 -3.26 5.74
CA ILE A 61 -14.95 -3.66 4.46
C ILE A 61 -14.96 -5.19 4.37
N GLY A 62 -13.83 -5.84 4.69
CA GLY A 62 -13.75 -7.31 4.77
C GLY A 62 -14.73 -7.92 5.76
N ARG A 63 -14.89 -7.29 6.93
CA ARG A 63 -15.89 -7.64 7.94
C ARG A 63 -17.31 -7.51 7.41
N HIS A 64 -17.63 -6.41 6.73
CA HIS A 64 -18.95 -6.22 6.14
C HIS A 64 -19.26 -7.30 5.09
N HIS A 65 -18.27 -7.63 4.26
CA HIS A 65 -18.40 -8.65 3.21
C HIS A 65 -18.60 -10.06 3.76
N THR A 66 -17.76 -10.47 4.72
CA THR A 66 -17.80 -11.81 5.32
C THR A 66 -18.91 -11.98 6.36
N LYS A 67 -19.52 -10.87 6.81
CA LYS A 67 -20.58 -10.84 7.83
C LYS A 67 -20.20 -11.51 9.16
N HIS A 68 -18.89 -11.66 9.44
CA HIS A 68 -18.44 -12.22 10.70
C HIS A 68 -18.80 -11.32 11.89
N LYS A 69 -18.86 -11.91 13.10
CA LYS A 69 -19.39 -11.23 14.29
C LYS A 69 -18.35 -10.50 15.16
N LEU A 70 -17.05 -10.56 14.82
CA LEU A 70 -16.04 -9.83 15.61
C LEU A 70 -16.40 -8.35 15.80
N PRO A 71 -16.11 -7.76 16.98
CA PRO A 71 -16.25 -6.34 17.22
C PRO A 71 -15.51 -5.49 16.17
N ARG A 72 -16.12 -4.38 15.75
CA ARG A 72 -15.54 -3.49 14.74
C ARG A 72 -14.19 -2.95 15.18
N LEU A 73 -14.07 -2.54 16.44
CA LEU A 73 -12.82 -2.01 17.00
C LEU A 73 -11.72 -3.08 17.01
N GLN A 74 -12.05 -4.34 17.27
CA GLN A 74 -11.08 -5.44 17.25
C GLN A 74 -10.57 -5.70 15.83
N ALA A 75 -11.46 -5.76 14.83
CA ALA A 75 -11.05 -5.92 13.44
C ALA A 75 -10.18 -4.73 12.96
N TRP A 76 -10.56 -3.51 13.32
CA TRP A 76 -9.78 -2.31 13.03
C TRP A 76 -8.39 -2.33 13.71
N ALA A 77 -8.31 -2.70 14.99
CA ALA A 77 -7.04 -2.76 15.72
C ALA A 77 -6.10 -3.84 15.16
N ILE A 78 -6.64 -5.00 14.75
CA ILE A 78 -5.86 -6.05 14.07
C ILE A 78 -5.28 -5.52 12.76
N ALA A 79 -6.09 -4.81 11.97
CA ALA A 79 -5.66 -4.22 10.70
C ALA A 79 -4.56 -3.17 10.88
N VAL A 80 -4.74 -2.23 11.81
CA VAL A 80 -3.77 -1.18 12.14
C VAL A 80 -2.44 -1.80 12.59
N THR A 81 -2.50 -2.75 13.53
CA THR A 81 -1.31 -3.45 14.02
C THR A 81 -0.60 -4.18 12.88
N SER A 82 -1.35 -4.93 12.06
CA SER A 82 -0.79 -5.67 10.93
C SER A 82 -0.16 -4.76 9.90
N TYR A 83 -0.69 -3.55 9.70
CA TYR A 83 -0.11 -2.56 8.79
C TYR A 83 1.23 -2.01 9.29
N ALA A 84 1.32 -1.69 10.58
CA ALA A 84 2.58 -1.27 11.19
C ALA A 84 3.66 -2.35 11.02
N PHE A 85 3.33 -3.61 11.29
CA PHE A 85 4.28 -4.72 11.10
C PHE A 85 4.58 -5.00 9.64
N ASN A 86 3.61 -4.85 8.73
CA ASN A 86 3.82 -4.97 7.28
C ASN A 86 4.88 -3.97 6.78
N LEU A 87 4.84 -2.73 7.24
CA LEU A 87 5.79 -1.69 6.82
C LEU A 87 7.22 -1.92 7.36
N ASN A 88 7.38 -2.67 8.45
CA ASN A 88 8.70 -2.93 9.06
C ASN A 88 9.27 -4.31 8.70
N LEU A 89 8.45 -5.36 8.69
CA LEU A 89 8.89 -6.76 8.49
C LEU A 89 8.50 -7.31 7.12
N GLY A 90 7.92 -6.48 6.25
CA GLY A 90 7.43 -6.87 4.93
C GLY A 90 6.07 -7.57 4.94
N SER A 91 5.51 -7.75 3.74
CA SER A 91 4.13 -8.20 3.53
C SER A 91 3.83 -9.64 3.90
N LEU A 92 4.80 -10.53 3.67
CA LEU A 92 4.62 -11.96 3.97
C LEU A 92 4.64 -12.22 5.48
N VAL A 93 5.65 -11.71 6.19
CA VAL A 93 5.87 -11.98 7.62
C VAL A 93 5.10 -11.01 8.51
N GLY A 94 5.25 -9.70 8.28
CA GLY A 94 4.63 -8.66 9.11
C GLY A 94 3.16 -8.39 8.80
N GLY A 95 2.77 -8.48 7.52
CA GLY A 95 1.40 -8.20 7.10
C GLY A 95 0.48 -9.41 7.21
N VAL A 96 0.57 -10.34 6.26
CA VAL A 96 -0.40 -11.42 6.07
C VAL A 96 -0.37 -12.43 7.22
N ALA A 97 0.83 -12.89 7.62
CA ALA A 97 0.95 -13.91 8.66
C ALA A 97 0.50 -13.41 10.05
N LEU A 98 0.89 -12.19 10.42
CA LEU A 98 0.46 -11.60 11.69
C LEU A 98 -1.06 -11.39 11.72
N ARG A 99 -1.61 -10.82 10.63
CA ARG A 99 -3.06 -10.60 10.50
C ARG A 99 -3.83 -11.91 10.62
N ALA A 100 -3.37 -12.96 9.92
CA ALA A 100 -3.96 -14.29 10.00
C ALA A 100 -3.94 -14.83 11.43
N ARG A 101 -2.77 -14.81 12.09
CA ARG A 101 -2.62 -15.27 13.48
C ARG A 101 -3.53 -14.52 14.46
N LEU A 102 -3.64 -13.20 14.33
CA LEU A 102 -4.49 -12.38 15.20
C LEU A 102 -5.98 -12.70 15.00
N TYR A 103 -6.41 -12.90 13.75
CA TYR A 103 -7.79 -13.28 13.46
C TYR A 103 -8.12 -14.72 13.87
N THR A 104 -7.20 -15.68 13.70
CA THR A 104 -7.38 -17.05 14.18
C THR A 104 -7.54 -17.07 15.70
N ARG A 105 -6.72 -16.28 16.42
CA ARG A 105 -6.86 -16.11 17.89
C ARG A 105 -8.17 -15.45 18.29
N ALA A 106 -8.71 -14.59 17.43
CA ALA A 106 -10.03 -13.99 17.62
C ALA A 106 -11.19 -14.96 17.25
N GLY A 107 -10.89 -16.16 16.75
CA GLY A 107 -11.89 -17.20 16.48
C GLY A 107 -12.46 -17.19 15.06
N LEU A 108 -11.79 -16.55 14.09
CA LEU A 108 -12.18 -16.67 12.67
C LEU A 108 -11.54 -17.90 12.02
N ASP A 109 -12.28 -18.52 11.11
CA ASP A 109 -11.80 -19.59 10.25
C ASP A 109 -10.89 -19.05 9.12
N GLU A 110 -10.06 -19.94 8.58
CA GLU A 110 -9.06 -19.60 7.55
C GLU A 110 -9.68 -19.03 6.27
N ALA A 111 -10.86 -19.50 5.85
CA ALA A 111 -11.51 -19.04 4.63
C ALA A 111 -12.06 -17.61 4.79
N THR A 112 -12.58 -17.27 5.97
CA THR A 112 -12.97 -15.89 6.32
C THR A 112 -11.74 -14.98 6.38
N ILE A 113 -10.65 -15.42 7.00
CA ILE A 113 -9.40 -14.65 7.08
C ILE A 113 -8.85 -14.35 5.70
N ALA A 114 -8.79 -15.36 4.82
CA ALA A 114 -8.32 -15.20 3.45
C ALA A 114 -9.15 -14.18 2.66
N GLN A 115 -10.47 -14.16 2.86
CA GLN A 115 -11.36 -13.16 2.25
C GLN A 115 -11.08 -11.75 2.78
N ILE A 116 -10.91 -11.57 4.10
CA ILE A 116 -10.57 -10.27 4.69
C ILE A 116 -9.26 -9.74 4.12
N VAL A 117 -8.20 -10.57 4.14
CA VAL A 117 -6.89 -10.21 3.60
C VAL A 117 -6.97 -9.89 2.11
N GLY A 118 -7.68 -10.73 1.34
CA GLY A 118 -7.85 -10.53 -0.11
C GLY A 118 -8.58 -9.23 -0.44
N ILE A 119 -9.64 -8.90 0.29
CA ILE A 119 -10.37 -7.63 0.14
C ILE A 119 -9.49 -6.43 0.50
N SER A 120 -8.71 -6.54 1.58
CA SER A 120 -7.81 -5.47 2.00
C SER A 120 -6.67 -5.23 1.00
N LEU A 121 -6.09 -6.30 0.44
CA LEU A 121 -5.11 -6.21 -0.65
C LEU A 121 -5.74 -5.61 -1.91
N ALA A 122 -6.90 -6.10 -2.34
CA ALA A 122 -7.60 -5.56 -3.50
C ALA A 122 -7.91 -4.07 -3.32
N THR A 123 -8.39 -3.67 -2.14
CA THR A 123 -8.66 -2.26 -1.80
C THR A 123 -7.40 -1.41 -1.95
N ASN A 124 -6.27 -1.87 -1.41
CA ASN A 124 -5.00 -1.16 -1.48
C ASN A 124 -4.49 -0.98 -2.92
N TRP A 125 -4.54 -2.06 -3.71
CA TRP A 125 -4.07 -2.06 -5.10
C TRP A 125 -5.00 -1.30 -6.06
N LEU A 126 -6.31 -1.27 -5.79
CA LEU A 126 -7.24 -0.44 -6.54
C LEU A 126 -6.93 1.05 -6.36
N GLY A 127 -6.71 1.50 -5.12
CA GLY A 127 -6.30 2.87 -4.87
C GLY A 127 -4.90 3.19 -5.41
N TYR A 128 -3.97 2.23 -5.33
CA TYR A 128 -2.66 2.36 -5.98
C TYR A 128 -2.83 2.57 -7.49
N GLY A 129 -3.62 1.72 -8.15
CA GLY A 129 -3.90 1.80 -9.58
C GLY A 129 -4.50 3.15 -9.98
N LEU A 130 -5.43 3.66 -9.17
CA LEU A 130 -6.03 4.98 -9.41
C LEU A 130 -5.00 6.11 -9.27
N VAL A 131 -4.22 6.13 -8.18
CA VAL A 131 -3.26 7.22 -7.90
C VAL A 131 -2.07 7.17 -8.85
N ALA A 132 -1.37 6.03 -8.90
CA ALA A 132 -0.22 5.84 -9.78
C ALA A 132 -0.63 5.97 -11.26
N GLY A 133 -1.77 5.39 -11.64
CA GLY A 133 -2.28 5.48 -13.00
C GLY A 133 -2.59 6.92 -13.41
N SER A 134 -3.17 7.73 -12.51
CA SER A 134 -3.42 9.16 -12.76
C SER A 134 -2.12 9.95 -12.94
N LEU A 135 -1.08 9.66 -12.13
CA LEU A 135 0.22 10.32 -12.24
C LEU A 135 0.95 9.94 -13.54
N PHE A 136 0.91 8.66 -13.91
CA PHE A 136 1.48 8.16 -15.17
C PHE A 136 0.74 8.74 -16.38
N ALA A 137 -0.59 8.72 -16.38
CA ALA A 137 -1.42 9.28 -17.45
C ALA A 137 -1.20 10.78 -17.64
N ALA A 138 -1.03 11.53 -16.54
CA ALA A 138 -0.71 12.95 -16.57
C ALA A 138 0.73 13.26 -17.04
N GLY A 139 1.59 12.24 -17.17
CA GLY A 139 3.00 12.41 -17.54
C GLY A 139 3.85 13.08 -16.46
N LEU A 140 3.44 13.02 -15.20
CA LEU A 140 4.18 13.60 -14.08
C LEU A 140 5.40 12.76 -13.68
N ILE A 141 5.45 11.49 -14.09
CA ILE A 141 6.56 10.59 -13.81
C ILE A 141 7.22 10.28 -15.15
N ALA A 142 8.47 10.68 -15.32
CA ALA A 142 9.28 10.29 -16.46
C ALA A 142 10.02 8.98 -16.11
N PRO A 143 10.08 7.99 -17.02
CA PRO A 143 10.95 6.86 -16.85
C PRO A 143 12.42 7.33 -16.82
N PRO A 144 13.30 6.70 -16.03
CA PRO A 144 14.73 7.00 -16.07
C PRO A 144 15.25 6.90 -17.51
N SER A 145 16.22 7.74 -17.89
CA SER A 145 16.80 7.70 -19.24
C SER A 145 17.43 6.35 -19.62
N GLN A 146 17.77 5.52 -18.62
CA GLN A 146 18.27 4.16 -18.83
C GLN A 146 17.17 3.10 -18.98
N ALA A 147 15.90 3.44 -18.78
CA ALA A 147 14.79 2.50 -18.90
C ALA A 147 14.37 2.35 -20.36
N HIS A 148 14.13 1.11 -20.80
CA HIS A 148 13.64 0.78 -22.14
C HIS A 148 12.17 1.17 -22.39
N ILE A 149 11.50 1.80 -21.44
CA ILE A 149 10.09 2.18 -21.52
C ILE A 149 10.01 3.68 -21.83
N GLY A 150 9.39 4.03 -22.96
CA GLY A 150 9.16 5.43 -23.35
C GLY A 150 8.07 6.10 -22.52
N ALA A 151 8.09 7.44 -22.47
CA ALA A 151 7.09 8.23 -21.73
C ALA A 151 5.65 7.95 -22.19
N ASP A 152 5.44 7.73 -23.49
CA ASP A 152 4.12 7.42 -24.03
C ASP A 152 3.62 6.04 -23.60
N ALA A 153 4.51 5.03 -23.55
CA ALA A 153 4.15 3.71 -23.04
C ALA A 153 3.75 3.77 -21.56
N LEU A 154 4.44 4.59 -20.76
CA LEU A 154 4.09 4.81 -19.36
C LEU A 154 2.74 5.53 -19.20
N ARG A 155 2.44 6.50 -20.06
CA ARG A 155 1.12 7.17 -20.10
C ARG A 155 -0.01 6.22 -20.44
N VAL A 156 0.17 5.36 -21.45
CA VAL A 156 -0.81 4.33 -21.83
C VAL A 156 -1.05 3.38 -20.66
N LEU A 157 0.01 2.88 -20.04
CA LEU A 157 -0.10 2.05 -18.82
C LEU A 157 -0.88 2.77 -17.72
N GLY A 158 -0.64 4.07 -17.53
CA GLY A 158 -1.36 4.88 -16.56
C GLY A 158 -2.86 4.95 -16.85
N VAL A 159 -3.24 5.17 -18.10
CA VAL A 159 -4.64 5.16 -18.55
C VAL A 159 -5.27 3.79 -18.31
N ASP A 160 -4.57 2.71 -18.67
CA ASP A 160 -5.06 1.34 -18.46
C ASP A 160 -5.30 1.03 -16.98
N MET A 161 -4.39 1.45 -16.10
CA MET A 161 -4.55 1.29 -14.64
C MET A 161 -5.78 2.02 -14.10
N VAL A 162 -6.02 3.26 -14.56
CA VAL A 162 -7.21 4.02 -14.17
C VAL A 162 -8.48 3.37 -14.72
N LEU A 163 -8.47 2.94 -15.98
CA LEU A 163 -9.61 2.26 -16.60
C LEU A 163 -9.94 0.94 -15.91
N LEU A 164 -8.94 0.18 -15.45
CA LEU A 164 -9.16 -1.04 -14.66
C LEU A 164 -9.78 -0.72 -13.30
N ALA A 165 -9.28 0.30 -12.60
CA ALA A 165 -9.81 0.72 -11.31
C ALA A 165 -11.27 1.23 -11.41
N LEU A 166 -11.58 2.04 -12.42
CA LEU A 166 -12.94 2.52 -12.68
C LEU A 166 -13.84 1.41 -13.22
N GLY A 167 -13.30 0.55 -14.09
CA GLY A 167 -13.98 -0.62 -14.63
C GLY A 167 -14.42 -1.59 -13.54
N TYR A 168 -13.64 -1.74 -12.46
CA TYR A 168 -14.06 -2.47 -11.27
C TYR A 168 -15.30 -1.87 -10.60
N VAL A 169 -15.37 -0.54 -10.44
CA VAL A 169 -16.55 0.13 -9.86
C VAL A 169 -17.77 -0.05 -10.74
N VAL A 170 -17.60 0.14 -12.05
CA VAL A 170 -18.65 -0.04 -13.04
C VAL A 170 -19.13 -1.49 -13.06
N ALA A 171 -18.23 -2.47 -13.02
CA ALA A 171 -18.57 -3.88 -12.91
C ALA A 171 -19.34 -4.18 -11.61
N CYS A 172 -18.95 -3.59 -10.47
CA CYS A 172 -19.70 -3.72 -9.21
C CYS A 172 -21.11 -3.09 -9.30
N ALA A 173 -21.27 -2.01 -10.08
CA ALA A 173 -22.57 -1.38 -10.32
C ALA A 173 -23.48 -2.28 -11.17
N PHE A 174 -22.96 -2.90 -12.23
CA PHE A 174 -23.73 -3.80 -13.10
C PHE A 174 -23.97 -5.19 -12.48
N ALA A 175 -23.07 -5.65 -11.61
CA ALA A 175 -23.22 -6.91 -10.89
C ALA A 175 -24.10 -6.78 -9.62
N ARG A 176 -24.66 -5.60 -9.35
CA ARG A 176 -25.48 -5.32 -8.16
C ARG A 176 -26.64 -6.33 -8.05
N GLY A 177 -26.63 -7.12 -6.98
CA GLY A 177 -27.65 -8.13 -6.70
C GLY A 177 -27.44 -9.50 -7.37
N ARG A 178 -26.37 -9.69 -8.15
CA ARG A 178 -26.05 -10.99 -8.78
C ARG A 178 -25.03 -11.76 -7.95
N THR A 179 -25.39 -12.95 -7.50
CA THR A 179 -24.48 -13.90 -6.86
C THR A 179 -23.79 -14.71 -7.96
N TRP A 180 -22.47 -14.57 -8.11
CA TRP A 180 -21.73 -15.31 -9.13
C TRP A 180 -21.20 -16.60 -8.53
N ARG A 181 -21.66 -17.76 -9.01
CA ARG A 181 -21.07 -19.06 -8.63
C ARG A 181 -19.91 -19.38 -9.56
N VAL A 182 -18.68 -19.14 -9.11
CA VAL A 182 -17.47 -19.51 -9.84
C VAL A 182 -16.84 -20.71 -9.14
N ARG A 183 -16.70 -21.85 -9.84
CA ARG A 183 -16.09 -23.09 -9.33
C ARG A 183 -16.69 -23.55 -7.98
N GLY A 184 -18.01 -23.47 -7.83
CA GLY A 184 -18.73 -23.88 -6.61
C GLY A 184 -18.67 -22.87 -5.45
N LYS A 185 -17.95 -21.75 -5.59
CA LYS A 185 -17.90 -20.66 -4.60
C LYS A 185 -18.78 -19.50 -5.05
N THR A 186 -19.69 -19.05 -4.18
CA THR A 186 -20.48 -17.83 -4.39
C THR A 186 -19.61 -16.60 -4.15
N LEU A 187 -19.23 -15.92 -5.22
CA LEU A 187 -18.58 -14.62 -5.20
C LEU A 187 -19.65 -13.54 -5.07
N HIS A 188 -19.60 -12.78 -3.99
CA HIS A 188 -20.45 -11.61 -3.79
C HIS A 188 -19.68 -10.37 -4.21
N PHE A 189 -20.13 -9.68 -5.26
CA PHE A 189 -19.57 -8.39 -5.59
C PHE A 189 -19.93 -7.37 -4.50
N PRO A 190 -18.99 -6.50 -4.08
CA PRO A 190 -19.32 -5.41 -3.18
C PRO A 190 -20.34 -4.48 -3.84
N SER A 191 -21.13 -3.78 -3.03
CA SER A 191 -22.02 -2.75 -3.56
C SER A 191 -21.18 -1.67 -4.26
N PRO A 192 -21.69 -1.00 -5.30
CA PRO A 192 -20.94 0.07 -5.99
C PRO A 192 -20.53 1.19 -5.03
N GLN A 193 -21.36 1.48 -4.02
CA GLN A 193 -21.02 2.43 -2.95
C GLN A 193 -19.78 1.98 -2.16
N LEU A 194 -19.71 0.69 -1.82
CA LEU A 194 -18.57 0.13 -1.11
C LEU A 194 -17.31 0.12 -1.99
N ALA A 195 -17.44 -0.15 -3.30
CA ALA A 195 -16.34 -0.07 -4.25
C ALA A 195 -15.77 1.36 -4.36
N VAL A 196 -16.63 2.39 -4.42
CA VAL A 196 -16.20 3.79 -4.39
C VAL A 196 -15.50 4.12 -3.07
N VAL A 197 -16.06 3.67 -1.93
CA VAL A 197 -15.44 3.85 -0.62
C VAL A 197 -14.06 3.17 -0.55
N GLN A 198 -13.90 1.97 -1.11
CA GLN A 198 -12.60 1.29 -1.21
C GLN A 198 -11.56 2.15 -1.95
N LEU A 199 -11.93 2.67 -3.11
CA LEU A 199 -11.05 3.53 -3.91
C LEU A 199 -10.68 4.81 -3.19
N LEU A 200 -11.66 5.52 -2.60
CA LEU A 200 -11.41 6.76 -1.88
C LEU A 200 -10.54 6.54 -0.64
N LEU A 201 -10.83 5.52 0.16
CA LEU A 201 -10.04 5.18 1.34
C LEU A 201 -8.60 4.85 0.95
N SER A 202 -8.40 4.03 -0.09
CA SER A 202 -7.06 3.67 -0.50
C SER A 202 -6.30 4.80 -1.20
N ALA A 203 -6.95 5.60 -2.04
CA ALA A 203 -6.32 6.75 -2.67
C ALA A 203 -5.90 7.79 -1.61
N THR A 204 -6.77 8.03 -0.62
CA THR A 204 -6.46 8.92 0.51
C THR A 204 -5.31 8.36 1.34
N ASN A 205 -5.24 7.05 1.57
CA ASN A 205 -4.12 6.45 2.28
C ASN A 205 -2.78 6.70 1.56
N TRP A 206 -2.73 6.47 0.25
CA TRP A 206 -1.54 6.76 -0.56
C TRP A 206 -1.20 8.25 -0.57
N ALA A 207 -2.20 9.12 -0.65
CA ALA A 207 -2.01 10.56 -0.60
C ALA A 207 -1.43 11.03 0.75
N LEU A 208 -1.89 10.47 1.88
CA LEU A 208 -1.37 10.76 3.22
C LEU A 208 0.09 10.33 3.36
N MET A 209 0.45 9.15 2.85
CA MET A 209 1.86 8.69 2.82
C MET A 209 2.72 9.62 1.98
N GLY A 210 2.24 10.04 0.80
CA GLY A 210 2.92 11.01 -0.04
C GLY A 210 3.05 12.38 0.62
N ALA A 211 2.04 12.81 1.39
CA ALA A 211 2.06 14.09 2.10
C ALA A 211 3.10 14.08 3.23
N ALA A 212 3.21 12.97 3.97
CA ALA A 212 4.24 12.80 4.98
C ALA A 212 5.64 12.90 4.36
N MET A 213 5.89 12.24 3.22
CA MET A 213 7.15 12.35 2.49
C MET A 213 7.40 13.77 1.97
N TYR A 214 6.38 14.43 1.42
CA TYR A 214 6.49 15.79 0.89
C TYR A 214 6.85 16.81 1.98
N LEU A 215 6.28 16.67 3.18
CA LEU A 215 6.64 17.50 4.34
C LEU A 215 8.09 17.22 4.80
N LEU A 216 8.49 15.95 4.90
CA LEU A 216 9.87 15.60 5.28
C LEU A 216 10.90 16.09 4.26
N LEU A 217 10.58 16.12 2.97
CA LEU A 217 11.43 16.71 1.94
C LEU A 217 11.48 18.25 1.98
N GLY A 218 10.85 18.89 2.98
CA GLY A 218 10.83 20.34 3.12
C GLY A 218 10.12 21.05 1.96
N GLN A 219 9.21 20.36 1.26
CA GLN A 219 8.50 20.89 0.09
C GLN A 219 9.42 21.31 -1.06
N ALA A 220 10.65 20.78 -1.11
CA ALA A 220 11.64 21.15 -2.13
C ALA A 220 11.29 20.67 -3.55
N VAL A 221 10.40 19.67 -3.66
CA VAL A 221 9.99 19.05 -4.92
C VAL A 221 8.46 19.03 -5.00
N PRO A 222 7.84 19.30 -6.16
CA PRO A 222 6.38 19.30 -6.28
C PRO A 222 5.73 18.01 -5.78
N TYR A 223 4.57 18.14 -5.12
CA TYR A 223 3.87 17.01 -4.50
C TYR A 223 3.63 15.83 -5.48
N GLY A 224 3.25 16.11 -6.73
CA GLY A 224 3.02 15.07 -7.73
C GLY A 224 4.25 14.22 -8.05
N ILE A 225 5.44 14.84 -8.04
CA ILE A 225 6.71 14.11 -8.21
C ILE A 225 7.01 13.28 -6.97
N THR A 226 6.88 13.84 -5.77
CA THR A 226 7.09 13.10 -4.52
C THR A 226 6.17 11.88 -4.42
N LEU A 227 4.89 12.06 -4.71
CA LEU A 227 3.91 10.98 -4.74
C LEU A 227 4.26 9.97 -5.83
N GLY A 228 4.70 10.42 -7.00
CA GLY A 228 5.07 9.54 -8.10
C GLY A 228 6.30 8.67 -7.82
N VAL A 229 7.33 9.26 -7.22
CA VAL A 229 8.51 8.52 -6.75
C VAL A 229 8.11 7.50 -5.67
N LEU A 230 7.22 7.88 -4.74
CA LEU A 230 6.67 6.95 -3.75
C LEU A 230 5.93 5.78 -4.42
N MET A 231 5.10 6.04 -5.43
CA MET A 231 4.36 4.99 -6.15
C MET A 231 5.32 4.04 -6.91
N ALA A 232 6.38 4.57 -7.52
CA ALA A 232 7.37 3.75 -8.20
C ALA A 232 8.17 2.90 -7.18
N ALA A 233 8.59 3.51 -6.08
CA ALA A 233 9.33 2.85 -5.00
C ALA A 233 8.53 1.72 -4.35
N SER A 234 7.20 1.87 -4.20
CA SER A 234 6.37 0.81 -3.60
C SER A 234 6.30 -0.45 -4.45
N ILE A 235 6.37 -0.37 -5.78
CA ILE A 235 6.47 -1.57 -6.64
C ILE A 235 7.78 -2.30 -6.36
N ILE A 236 8.88 -1.56 -6.32
CA ILE A 236 10.21 -2.12 -6.05
C ILE A 236 10.22 -2.79 -4.67
N GLY A 237 9.64 -2.14 -3.65
CA GLY A 237 9.54 -2.69 -2.29
C GLY A 237 8.69 -3.97 -2.19
N VAL A 238 7.74 -4.19 -3.11
CA VAL A 238 6.97 -5.44 -3.18
C VAL A 238 7.77 -6.55 -3.89
N ILE A 239 8.51 -6.22 -4.96
CA ILE A 239 9.30 -7.18 -5.74
C ILE A 239 10.56 -7.61 -4.98
N MET A 240 11.18 -6.67 -4.26
CA MET A 240 12.34 -6.87 -3.41
C MET A 240 11.95 -6.49 -1.98
N PRO A 241 11.32 -7.40 -1.21
CA PRO A 241 10.96 -7.14 0.18
C PRO A 241 12.26 -7.07 1.00
N ILE A 242 12.82 -5.87 1.09
CA ILE A 242 13.85 -5.55 2.05
C ILE A 242 13.11 -5.23 3.35
N PRO A 243 13.37 -5.97 4.45
CA PRO A 243 12.87 -5.57 5.76
C PRO A 243 13.28 -4.11 6.03
N GLY A 244 12.32 -3.31 6.50
CA GLY A 244 12.49 -1.87 6.72
C GLY A 244 13.57 -1.53 7.73
#